data_AF-A0A420E4P4-F1
#
_entry.id   AF-A0A420E4P4-F1
#
_cell.length_a   1.000
_cell.length_b   1.000
_cell.length_c   1.000
_cell.angle_alpha   90.00
_cell.angle_beta   90.00
_cell.angle_gamma   90.00
#
_symmetry.space_group_name_H-M   'P 1'
#
loop_
_entity.id
_entity.type
_entity.pdbx_description
1 polymer ?
#
loop_
_entity_poly.entity_id
_entity_poly.type
_entity_poly.pdbx_seq_one_letter_code
_entity_poly.pdbx_strand_id
1 'polypeptide(L)'
;MELTKEQIQKIDLFLEGIGIEYIDIRFEMVDHIATEIENNIEDINAFFKYNGFQTPFIKYMLSRKKEYFESYKKQKRKAFWFNIKRTLVAVFKESIKPINFIAILLFLFAINLLENFNLKYASEIVFVSFFLSFFYFTIRFNQFKKKFGAIKIIHAYASIFMFNYIVSFHFPGITPIFSEGSYSPFLLYKCFTALIINFLVFKCFLNEKTNIQKRLKNLA
;
A
#
# COMPACT_ATOMS: atom_id res chain seq x y z
N MET A 1 21.24 30.48 2.00
CA MET A 1 20.01 31.20 1.59
C MET A 1 18.96 30.13 1.33
N GLU A 2 17.73 30.30 1.81
CA GLU A 2 16.67 29.29 1.61
C GLU A 2 16.05 29.37 0.21
N LEU A 3 15.64 28.22 -0.33
CA LEU A 3 14.94 28.14 -1.61
C LEU A 3 13.52 28.67 -1.50
N THR A 4 13.07 29.34 -2.56
CA THR A 4 11.67 29.75 -2.68
C THR A 4 10.77 28.55 -2.98
N LYS A 5 9.47 28.68 -2.68
CA LYS A 5 8.46 27.65 -2.99
C LYS A 5 8.47 27.25 -4.47
N GLU A 6 8.68 28.22 -5.36
CA GLU A 6 8.74 27.99 -6.81
C GLU A 6 9.98 27.18 -7.21
N GLN A 7 11.12 27.40 -6.56
CA GLN A 7 12.34 26.64 -6.79
C GLN A 7 12.20 25.20 -6.28
N ILE A 8 11.58 25.02 -5.11
CA ILE A 8 11.24 23.70 -4.57
C ILE A 8 10.29 22.95 -5.51
N GLN A 9 9.26 23.63 -6.04
CA GLN A 9 8.36 23.05 -7.04
C GLN A 9 9.09 22.65 -8.33
N LYS A 10 10.08 23.43 -8.79
CA LYS A 10 10.91 23.04 -9.94
C LYS A 10 11.69 21.74 -9.69
N ILE A 11 12.20 21.54 -8.47
CA ILE A 11 12.87 20.28 -8.09
C ILE A 11 11.86 19.12 -8.13
N ASP A 12 10.69 19.28 -7.50
CA ASP A 12 9.64 18.26 -7.47
C ASP A 12 9.19 17.84 -8.88
N LEU A 13 8.88 18.82 -9.73
CA LEU A 13 8.49 18.60 -11.13
C LEU A 13 9.59 17.90 -11.94
N PHE A 14 10.85 18.25 -11.72
CA PHE A 14 11.95 17.56 -12.37
C PHE A 14 12.03 16.08 -11.96
N LEU A 15 11.96 15.80 -10.64
CA LEU A 15 12.02 14.43 -10.12
C LEU A 15 10.85 13.59 -10.65
N GLU A 16 9.65 14.16 -10.68
CA GLU A 16 8.49 13.53 -11.30
C GLU A 16 8.74 13.24 -12.80
N GLY A 17 9.27 14.21 -13.55
CA GLY A 17 9.59 14.07 -14.96
C GLY A 17 10.65 13.00 -15.28
N ILE A 18 11.53 12.67 -14.33
CA ILE A 18 12.51 11.57 -14.49
C ILE A 18 12.01 10.21 -13.97
N GLY A 19 10.74 10.10 -13.56
CA GLY A 19 10.10 8.84 -13.16
C GLY A 19 10.14 8.53 -11.66
N ILE A 20 10.32 9.54 -10.81
CA ILE A 20 10.17 9.40 -9.35
C ILE A 20 8.70 9.63 -8.99
N GLU A 21 7.95 8.54 -9.01
CA GLU A 21 6.47 8.54 -9.00
C GLU A 21 5.84 8.68 -7.61
N TYR A 22 6.54 8.28 -6.55
CA TYR A 22 5.96 8.23 -5.20
C TYR A 22 6.16 9.55 -4.47
N ILE A 23 5.07 10.25 -4.17
CA ILE A 23 5.09 11.60 -3.59
C ILE A 23 5.77 11.63 -2.20
N ASP A 24 5.58 10.57 -1.39
CA ASP A 24 6.18 10.46 -0.07
C ASP A 24 7.70 10.32 -0.12
N ILE A 25 8.22 9.63 -1.16
CA ILE A 25 9.66 9.51 -1.39
C ILE A 25 10.20 10.76 -2.07
N ARG A 26 9.42 11.34 -2.99
CA ARG A 26 9.82 12.53 -3.73
C ARG A 26 9.99 13.72 -2.79
N PHE A 27 9.12 13.91 -1.79
CA PHE A 27 9.30 14.94 -0.78
C PHE A 27 10.61 14.79 0.02
N GLU A 28 10.98 13.58 0.42
CA GLU A 28 12.27 13.33 1.08
C GLU A 28 13.45 13.67 0.15
N MET A 29 13.34 13.32 -1.13
CA MET A 29 14.38 13.65 -2.13
C MET A 29 14.45 15.14 -2.44
N VAL A 30 13.32 15.85 -2.50
CA VAL A 30 13.26 17.30 -2.70
C VAL A 30 13.96 18.00 -1.54
N ASP A 31 13.68 17.60 -0.29
CA ASP A 31 14.30 18.16 0.91
C ASP A 31 15.83 17.98 0.91
N HIS A 32 16.30 16.78 0.54
CA HIS A 32 17.73 16.50 0.42
C HIS A 32 18.40 17.34 -0.68
N ILE A 33 17.77 17.43 -1.86
CA ILE A 33 18.32 18.19 -3.00
C ILE A 33 18.27 19.70 -2.72
N ALA A 34 17.20 20.18 -2.08
CA ALA A 34 17.09 21.55 -1.63
C ALA A 34 18.25 21.92 -0.70
N THR A 35 18.45 21.13 0.35
CA THR A 35 19.56 21.29 1.29
C THR A 35 20.92 21.26 0.59
N GLU A 36 21.13 20.36 -0.38
CA GLU A 36 22.38 20.30 -1.15
C GLU A 36 22.61 21.56 -1.98
N ILE A 37 21.57 22.09 -2.63
CA ILE A 37 21.66 23.32 -3.42
C ILE A 37 21.94 24.53 -2.52
N GLU A 38 21.21 24.66 -1.41
CA GLU A 38 21.36 25.77 -0.46
C GLU A 38 22.75 25.86 0.15
N ASN A 39 23.42 24.71 0.32
CA ASN A 39 24.75 24.62 0.90
C ASN A 39 25.88 24.77 -0.12
N ASN A 40 25.68 24.36 -1.38
CA ASN A 40 26.77 24.27 -2.37
C ASN A 40 26.68 25.31 -3.49
N ILE A 41 25.58 26.07 -3.60
CA ILE A 41 25.37 27.06 -4.65
C ILE A 41 25.33 28.46 -4.04
N GLU A 42 26.32 29.29 -4.40
CA GLU A 42 26.45 30.66 -3.88
C GLU A 42 25.34 31.59 -4.41
N ASP A 43 25.07 31.56 -5.73
CA ASP A 43 24.00 32.34 -6.36
C ASP A 43 22.85 31.45 -6.81
N ILE A 44 21.94 31.19 -5.86
CA ILE A 44 20.72 30.39 -6.08
C ILE A 44 19.84 31.00 -7.19
N ASN A 45 19.73 32.31 -7.26
CA ASN A 45 18.86 32.97 -8.22
C ASN A 45 19.39 32.81 -9.64
N ALA A 46 20.70 32.97 -9.85
CA ALA A 46 21.33 32.68 -11.13
C ALA A 46 21.24 31.19 -11.51
N PHE A 47 21.37 30.29 -10.53
CA PHE A 47 21.28 28.84 -10.76
C PHE A 47 19.91 28.39 -11.29
N PHE A 48 18.82 28.97 -10.77
CA PHE A 48 17.45 28.70 -11.22
C PHE A 48 16.96 29.62 -12.36
N LYS A 49 17.76 30.60 -12.78
CA LYS A 49 17.39 31.55 -13.82
C LYS A 49 17.15 30.82 -15.14
N TYR A 50 15.99 31.09 -15.72
CA TYR A 50 15.59 30.46 -16.97
C TYR A 50 16.28 31.12 -18.16
N ASN A 51 17.20 30.39 -18.80
CA ASN A 51 17.90 30.79 -20.03
C ASN A 51 17.64 29.79 -21.18
N GLY A 52 16.48 29.12 -21.20
CA GLY A 52 16.14 28.05 -22.17
C GLY A 52 16.39 26.63 -21.64
N PHE A 53 16.65 25.66 -22.53
CA PHE A 53 16.72 24.22 -22.19
C PHE A 53 17.96 23.79 -21.39
N GLN A 54 19.00 24.64 -21.31
CA GLN A 54 20.27 24.34 -20.64
C GLN A 54 20.52 25.25 -19.43
N THR A 55 19.56 25.31 -18.50
CA THR A 55 19.82 26.01 -17.24
C THR A 55 20.86 25.25 -16.41
N PRO A 56 21.67 25.96 -15.59
CA PRO A 56 22.58 25.34 -14.63
C PRO A 56 21.88 24.27 -13.78
N PHE A 57 20.66 24.57 -13.32
CA PHE A 57 19.78 23.63 -12.63
C PHE A 57 19.52 22.34 -13.43
N ILE A 58 19.06 22.42 -14.68
CA ILE A 58 18.74 21.21 -15.47
C ILE A 58 20.01 20.38 -15.69
N LYS A 59 21.15 21.02 -16.00
CA LYS A 59 22.43 20.32 -16.17
C LYS A 59 22.86 19.60 -14.89
N TYR A 60 22.74 20.27 -13.74
CA TYR A 60 23.01 19.72 -12.42
C TYR A 60 22.12 18.51 -12.10
N MET A 61 20.82 18.61 -12.41
CA MET A 61 19.88 17.54 -12.08
C MET A 61 20.02 16.34 -13.03
N LEU A 62 20.33 16.58 -14.31
CA LEU A 62 20.58 15.52 -15.29
C LEU A 62 21.88 14.77 -15.02
N SER A 63 22.95 15.46 -14.59
CA SER A 63 24.23 14.80 -14.27
C SER A 63 24.09 13.79 -13.13
N ARG A 64 23.20 14.06 -12.17
CA ARG A 64 22.88 13.18 -11.03
C ARG A 64 21.69 12.25 -11.26
N LYS A 65 21.06 12.25 -12.44
CA LYS A 65 19.84 11.47 -12.71
C LYS A 65 19.96 10.00 -12.31
N LYS A 66 21.10 9.37 -12.61
CA LYS A 66 21.36 7.96 -12.26
C LYS A 66 21.40 7.75 -10.75
N GLU A 67 22.07 8.63 -10.02
CA GLU A 67 22.17 8.60 -8.57
C GLU A 67 20.80 8.76 -7.91
N TYR A 68 20.01 9.75 -8.36
CA TYR A 68 18.65 9.96 -7.88
C TYR A 68 17.77 8.72 -8.12
N PHE A 69 17.90 8.07 -9.27
CA PHE A 69 17.13 6.87 -9.57
C PHE A 69 17.53 5.67 -8.70
N GLU A 70 18.82 5.47 -8.43
CA GLU A 70 19.27 4.41 -7.52
C GLU A 70 18.88 4.68 -6.06
N SER A 71 18.99 5.94 -5.61
CA SER A 71 18.49 6.37 -4.30
C SER A 71 16.99 6.12 -4.20
N TYR A 72 16.21 6.49 -5.22
CA TYR A 72 14.79 6.24 -5.31
C TYR A 72 14.45 4.74 -5.22
N LYS A 73 15.14 3.86 -5.95
CA LYS A 73 14.91 2.40 -5.86
C LYS A 73 15.13 1.87 -4.45
N LYS A 74 16.23 2.30 -3.81
CA LYS A 74 16.59 1.90 -2.44
C LYS A 74 15.52 2.36 -1.44
N GLN A 75 15.13 3.64 -1.51
CA GLN A 75 14.10 4.22 -0.67
C GLN A 75 12.73 3.56 -0.93
N LYS A 76 12.35 3.33 -2.19
CA LYS A 76 11.12 2.63 -2.60
C LYS A 76 11.01 1.24 -2.00
N ARG A 77 12.09 0.47 -2.01
CA ARG A 77 12.13 -0.87 -1.38
C ARG A 77 12.03 -0.76 0.14
N LYS A 78 12.80 0.12 0.77
CA LYS A 78 12.80 0.32 2.23
C LYS A 78 11.42 0.77 2.72
N ALA A 79 10.83 1.78 2.09
CA ALA A 79 9.51 2.31 2.39
C ALA A 79 8.41 1.25 2.19
N PHE A 80 8.52 0.43 1.15
CA PHE A 80 7.58 -0.69 0.94
C PHE A 80 7.59 -1.66 2.13
N TRP A 81 8.76 -2.19 2.50
CA TRP A 81 8.87 -3.15 3.60
C TRP A 81 8.52 -2.56 4.96
N PHE A 82 8.91 -1.30 5.19
CA PHE A 82 8.49 -0.56 6.38
C PHE A 82 6.97 -0.46 6.47
N ASN A 83 6.31 -0.09 5.36
CA ASN A 83 4.86 0.01 5.30
C ASN A 83 4.17 -1.35 5.46
N ILE A 84 4.71 -2.43 4.88
CA ILE A 84 4.21 -3.80 5.10
C ILE A 84 4.25 -4.15 6.58
N LYS A 85 5.42 -3.98 7.23
CA LYS A 85 5.57 -4.27 8.66
C LYS A 85 4.61 -3.43 9.50
N ARG A 86 4.51 -2.13 9.22
CA ARG A 86 3.59 -1.22 9.92
C ARG A 86 2.13 -1.67 9.78
N THR A 87 1.70 -2.05 8.57
CA THR A 87 0.35 -2.54 8.33
C THR A 87 0.08 -3.85 9.07
N LEU A 88 1.02 -4.81 9.04
CA LEU A 88 0.86 -6.08 9.77
C LEU A 88 0.73 -5.86 11.28
N VAL A 89 1.54 -4.96 11.86
CA VAL A 89 1.42 -4.58 13.27
C VAL A 89 0.08 -3.92 13.56
N ALA A 90 -0.42 -3.06 12.66
CA ALA A 90 -1.73 -2.44 12.81
C ALA A 90 -2.87 -3.47 12.78
N VAL A 91 -2.80 -4.42 11.84
CA VAL A 91 -3.76 -5.54 11.72
C VAL A 91 -3.77 -6.39 12.98
N PHE A 92 -2.59 -6.72 13.52
CA PHE A 92 -2.47 -7.46 14.77
C PHE A 92 -3.05 -6.67 15.96
N LYS A 93 -2.78 -5.36 16.05
CA LYS A 93 -3.39 -4.51 17.08
C LYS A 93 -4.91 -4.42 16.95
N GLU A 94 -5.44 -4.42 15.73
CA GLU A 94 -6.88 -4.49 15.51
C GLU A 94 -7.45 -5.85 15.92
N SER A 95 -6.78 -6.98 15.63
CA SER A 95 -7.32 -8.31 15.95
C SER A 95 -7.47 -8.57 17.44
N ILE A 96 -6.61 -7.97 18.28
CA ILE A 96 -6.67 -8.09 19.74
C ILE A 96 -7.66 -7.12 20.41
N LYS A 97 -8.30 -6.21 19.66
CA LYS A 97 -9.32 -5.33 20.25
C LYS A 97 -10.52 -6.15 20.73
N PRO A 98 -11.09 -5.91 21.92
CA PRO A 98 -12.14 -6.76 22.49
C PRO A 98 -13.30 -7.04 21.54
N ILE A 99 -13.81 -6.00 20.85
CA ILE A 99 -14.93 -6.14 19.91
C ILE A 99 -14.57 -7.05 18.73
N ASN A 100 -13.39 -6.86 18.12
CA ASN A 100 -12.95 -7.67 16.99
C ASN A 100 -12.62 -9.11 17.44
N PHE A 101 -12.02 -9.26 18.61
CA PHE A 101 -11.66 -10.56 19.19
C PHE A 101 -12.92 -11.38 19.50
N ILE A 102 -13.91 -10.79 20.17
CA ILE A 102 -15.21 -11.42 20.42
C ILE A 102 -15.91 -11.78 19.11
N ALA A 103 -15.91 -10.87 18.12
CA ALA A 103 -16.49 -11.18 16.81
C ALA A 103 -15.79 -12.38 16.16
N ILE A 104 -14.46 -12.44 16.16
CA ILE A 104 -13.69 -13.57 15.62
C ILE A 104 -14.06 -14.87 16.35
N LEU A 105 -14.17 -14.86 17.68
CA LEU A 105 -14.57 -16.03 18.46
C LEU A 105 -16.00 -16.49 18.14
N LEU A 106 -16.95 -15.56 18.02
CA LEU A 106 -18.33 -15.86 17.64
C LEU A 106 -18.41 -16.45 16.24
N PHE A 107 -17.65 -15.90 15.28
CA PHE A 107 -17.59 -16.47 13.94
C PHE A 107 -16.93 -17.85 13.92
N LEU A 108 -15.84 -18.07 14.68
CA LEU A 108 -15.22 -19.40 14.82
C LEU A 108 -16.22 -20.41 15.38
N PHE A 109 -16.98 -20.02 16.41
CA PHE A 109 -18.03 -20.86 16.98
C PHE A 109 -19.14 -21.16 15.96
N ALA A 110 -19.60 -20.16 15.22
CA ALA A 110 -20.60 -20.34 14.16
C ALA A 110 -20.12 -21.27 13.04
N ILE A 111 -18.87 -21.14 12.61
CA ILE A 111 -18.27 -22.04 11.61
C ILE A 111 -18.18 -23.46 12.15
N ASN A 112 -17.79 -23.65 13.41
CA ASN A 112 -17.74 -24.97 14.02
C ASN A 112 -19.14 -25.62 14.10
N LEU A 113 -20.18 -24.85 14.44
CA LEU A 113 -21.57 -25.34 14.40
C LEU A 113 -22.00 -25.75 12.99
N LEU A 114 -21.69 -24.93 11.98
CA LEU A 114 -22.02 -25.22 10.58
C LEU A 114 -21.27 -26.44 10.05
N GLU A 115 -19.99 -26.58 10.40
CA GLU A 115 -19.16 -27.73 10.05
C GLU A 115 -19.77 -29.03 10.58
N ASN A 116 -20.13 -29.05 11.86
CA ASN A 116 -20.74 -30.22 12.52
C ASN A 116 -22.12 -30.55 11.93
N PHE A 117 -22.87 -29.56 11.46
CA PHE A 117 -24.14 -29.77 10.78
C PHE A 117 -23.93 -30.36 9.38
N ASN A 118 -23.11 -29.71 8.55
CA ASN A 118 -22.77 -30.16 7.21
C ASN A 118 -21.53 -29.43 6.66
N LEU A 119 -20.40 -30.14 6.61
CA LEU A 119 -19.12 -29.61 6.11
C LEU A 119 -19.21 -29.03 4.70
N LYS A 120 -19.99 -29.66 3.80
CA LYS A 120 -20.14 -29.19 2.41
C LYS A 120 -20.81 -27.82 2.38
N TYR A 121 -21.96 -27.66 3.03
CA TYR A 121 -22.66 -26.37 3.06
C TYR A 121 -21.84 -25.28 3.77
N ALA A 122 -21.18 -25.62 4.88
CA ALA A 122 -20.29 -24.68 5.57
C ALA A 122 -19.18 -24.18 4.65
N SER A 123 -18.55 -25.10 3.92
CA SER A 123 -17.51 -24.80 2.95
C SER A 123 -18.01 -23.91 1.81
N GLU A 124 -19.14 -24.26 1.17
CA GLU A 124 -19.75 -23.47 0.09
C GLU A 124 -20.04 -22.03 0.54
N ILE A 125 -20.63 -21.84 1.73
CA ILE A 125 -20.92 -20.51 2.29
C ILE A 125 -19.63 -19.71 2.48
N VAL A 126 -18.59 -20.30 3.06
CA VAL A 126 -17.30 -19.63 3.28
C VAL A 126 -16.60 -19.31 1.97
N PHE A 127 -16.63 -20.20 0.98
CA PHE A 127 -16.03 -19.96 -0.33
C PHE A 127 -16.74 -18.83 -1.08
N VAL A 128 -18.07 -18.85 -1.14
CA VAL A 128 -18.84 -17.77 -1.76
C VAL A 128 -18.54 -16.44 -1.07
N SER A 129 -18.53 -16.42 0.26
CA SER A 129 -18.18 -15.23 1.04
C SER A 129 -16.76 -14.73 0.74
N PHE A 130 -15.80 -15.65 0.61
CA PHE A 130 -14.41 -15.36 0.25
C PHE A 130 -14.32 -14.68 -1.12
N PHE A 131 -14.97 -15.21 -2.16
CA PHE A 131 -14.98 -14.58 -3.48
C PHE A 131 -15.71 -13.23 -3.51
N LEU A 132 -16.88 -13.13 -2.86
CA LEU A 132 -17.59 -11.85 -2.76
C LEU A 132 -16.71 -10.79 -2.09
N SER A 133 -16.01 -11.16 -1.03
CA SER A 133 -15.06 -10.26 -0.36
C SER A 133 -13.89 -9.86 -1.26
N PHE A 134 -13.36 -10.79 -2.06
CA PHE A 134 -12.29 -10.53 -3.02
C PHE A 134 -12.69 -9.44 -4.01
N PHE A 135 -13.84 -9.60 -4.67
CA PHE A 135 -14.34 -8.65 -5.66
C PHE A 135 -14.65 -7.30 -5.01
N TYR A 136 -15.36 -7.31 -3.89
CA TYR A 136 -15.71 -6.08 -3.17
C TYR A 136 -14.46 -5.28 -2.80
N PHE A 137 -13.49 -5.90 -2.15
CA PHE A 137 -12.27 -5.22 -1.73
C PHE A 137 -11.40 -4.79 -2.91
N THR A 138 -11.27 -5.61 -3.96
CA THR A 138 -10.52 -5.24 -5.18
C THR A 138 -11.11 -3.99 -5.84
N ILE A 139 -12.44 -3.91 -5.98
CA ILE A 139 -13.13 -2.73 -6.52
C ILE A 139 -12.81 -1.50 -5.65
N ARG A 140 -12.93 -1.61 -4.32
CA ARG A 140 -12.70 -0.50 -3.39
C ARG A 140 -11.23 -0.04 -3.38
N PHE A 141 -10.28 -0.97 -3.44
CA PHE A 141 -8.85 -0.67 -3.55
C PHE A 141 -8.54 0.03 -4.87
N ASN A 142 -9.07 -0.46 -5.99
CA ASN A 142 -8.84 0.15 -7.31
C ASN A 142 -9.40 1.57 -7.39
N GLN A 143 -10.60 1.82 -6.85
CA GLN A 143 -11.16 3.17 -6.74
C GLN A 143 -10.24 4.12 -5.96
N PHE A 144 -9.65 3.65 -4.87
CA PHE A 144 -8.76 4.47 -4.06
C PHE A 144 -7.38 4.68 -4.70
N LYS A 145 -6.81 3.62 -5.29
CA LYS A 145 -5.53 3.65 -6.00
C LYS A 145 -5.57 4.64 -7.18
N LYS A 146 -6.69 4.75 -7.89
CA LYS A 146 -6.86 5.76 -8.95
C LYS A 146 -6.63 7.19 -8.45
N LYS A 147 -7.05 7.51 -7.22
CA LYS A 147 -6.94 8.87 -6.65
C LYS A 147 -5.62 9.11 -5.93
N PHE A 148 -5.05 8.08 -5.29
CA PHE A 148 -3.91 8.25 -4.37
C PHE A 148 -2.73 7.32 -4.68
N GLY A 149 -2.67 6.73 -5.88
CA GLY A 149 -1.67 5.73 -6.27
C GLY A 149 -0.22 6.18 -6.08
N ALA A 150 0.05 7.49 -6.12
CA ALA A 150 1.37 8.05 -5.82
C ALA A 150 1.81 7.89 -4.35
N ILE A 151 0.99 7.35 -3.45
CA ILE A 151 1.36 7.11 -2.05
C ILE A 151 1.77 5.64 -1.85
N LYS A 152 2.97 5.43 -1.30
CA LYS A 152 3.53 4.08 -1.22
C LYS A 152 2.75 3.13 -0.30
N ILE A 153 2.15 3.64 0.79
CA ILE A 153 1.44 2.79 1.75
C ILE A 153 0.26 2.03 1.13
N ILE A 154 -0.39 2.59 0.11
CA ILE A 154 -1.52 1.95 -0.57
C ILE A 154 -1.07 0.67 -1.28
N HIS A 155 0.14 0.69 -1.82
CA HIS A 155 0.74 -0.49 -2.45
C HIS A 155 1.02 -1.59 -1.41
N ALA A 156 1.43 -1.22 -0.18
CA ALA A 156 1.63 -2.21 0.88
C ALA A 156 0.31 -2.92 1.25
N TYR A 157 -0.79 -2.18 1.41
CA TYR A 157 -2.10 -2.77 1.66
C TYR A 157 -2.55 -3.69 0.53
N ALA A 158 -2.43 -3.23 -0.73
CA ALA A 158 -2.79 -4.04 -1.90
C ALA A 158 -1.94 -5.31 -2.00
N SER A 159 -0.64 -5.24 -1.68
CA SER A 159 0.25 -6.40 -1.69
C SER A 159 -0.11 -7.41 -0.61
N ILE A 160 -0.39 -6.98 0.63
CA ILE A 160 -0.81 -7.89 1.71
C ILE A 160 -2.12 -8.57 1.35
N PHE A 161 -3.08 -7.78 0.85
CA PHE A 161 -4.36 -8.26 0.39
C PHE A 161 -4.20 -9.35 -0.68
N MET A 162 -3.52 -9.05 -1.78
CA MET A 162 -3.31 -9.99 -2.88
C MET A 162 -2.53 -11.23 -2.45
N PHE A 163 -1.51 -11.06 -1.61
CA PHE A 163 -0.72 -12.18 -1.09
C PHE A 163 -1.60 -13.17 -0.31
N ASN A 164 -2.51 -12.67 0.53
CA ASN A 164 -3.42 -13.52 1.29
C ASN A 164 -4.37 -14.34 0.37
N TYR A 165 -4.88 -13.74 -0.71
CA TYR A 165 -5.68 -14.49 -1.70
C TYR A 165 -4.86 -15.54 -2.44
N ILE A 166 -3.65 -15.20 -2.89
CA ILE A 166 -2.77 -16.12 -3.61
C ILE A 166 -2.45 -17.33 -2.73
N VAL A 167 -2.05 -17.10 -1.49
CA VAL A 167 -1.75 -18.19 -0.52
C VAL A 167 -3.00 -19.04 -0.29
N SER A 168 -4.14 -18.40 -0.06
CA SER A 168 -5.40 -19.11 0.20
C SER A 168 -5.87 -19.94 -0.99
N PHE A 169 -5.64 -19.48 -2.22
CA PHE A 169 -6.07 -20.15 -3.44
C PHE A 169 -5.13 -21.30 -3.83
N HIS A 170 -3.82 -21.14 -3.66
CA HIS A 170 -2.81 -22.05 -4.22
C HIS A 170 -2.22 -23.06 -3.22
N PHE A 171 -2.26 -22.81 -1.91
CA PHE A 171 -1.54 -23.66 -0.94
C PHE A 171 -2.41 -24.11 0.24
N PRO A 172 -2.77 -25.41 0.31
CA PRO A 172 -3.00 -26.33 -0.81
C PRO A 172 -4.14 -25.80 -1.71
N GLY A 173 -4.12 -26.14 -2.99
CA GLY A 173 -5.07 -25.60 -3.97
C GLY A 173 -6.54 -25.80 -3.55
N ILE A 174 -7.39 -24.80 -3.79
CA ILE A 174 -8.85 -24.97 -3.62
C ILE A 174 -9.51 -25.69 -4.80
N THR A 175 -8.73 -26.00 -5.86
CA THR A 175 -9.20 -26.68 -7.07
C THR A 175 -9.87 -28.03 -6.82
N PRO A 176 -9.41 -28.91 -5.89
CA PRO A 176 -10.03 -30.21 -5.67
C PRO A 176 -11.47 -30.12 -5.19
N ILE A 177 -11.84 -29.04 -4.49
CA ILE A 177 -13.23 -28.82 -4.03
C ILE A 177 -14.17 -28.65 -5.22
N PHE A 178 -13.74 -27.94 -6.26
CA PHE A 178 -14.56 -27.67 -7.43
C PHE A 178 -14.56 -28.82 -8.43
N SER A 179 -13.46 -29.56 -8.55
CA SER A 179 -13.34 -30.67 -9.50
C SER A 179 -13.88 -31.99 -8.95
N GLU A 180 -13.63 -32.27 -7.67
CA GLU A 180 -13.87 -33.58 -7.05
C GLU A 180 -14.88 -33.54 -5.91
N GLY A 181 -15.29 -32.33 -5.46
CA GLY A 181 -16.14 -32.19 -4.28
C GLY A 181 -15.44 -32.59 -2.98
N SER A 182 -14.10 -32.54 -2.94
CA SER A 182 -13.30 -32.94 -1.78
C SER A 182 -13.26 -31.85 -0.71
N TYR A 183 -14.38 -31.71 0.01
CA TYR A 183 -14.48 -30.81 1.16
C TYR A 183 -13.61 -31.32 2.32
N SER A 184 -12.82 -30.43 2.92
CA SER A 184 -12.05 -30.73 4.12
C SER A 184 -12.17 -29.61 5.15
N PRO A 185 -12.21 -29.93 6.45
CA PRO A 185 -12.17 -28.94 7.52
C PRO A 185 -10.99 -27.97 7.37
N PHE A 186 -9.83 -28.48 6.98
CA PHE A 186 -8.63 -27.69 6.79
C PHE A 186 -8.82 -26.57 5.74
N LEU A 187 -9.42 -26.87 4.59
CA LEU A 187 -9.68 -25.87 3.54
C LEU A 187 -10.71 -24.83 3.99
N LEU A 188 -11.75 -25.26 4.71
CA LEU A 188 -12.76 -24.40 5.33
C LEU A 188 -12.11 -23.38 6.28
N TYR A 189 -11.36 -23.85 7.28
CA TYR A 189 -10.72 -22.97 8.26
C TYR A 189 -9.64 -22.07 7.64
N LYS A 190 -8.95 -22.53 6.59
CA LYS A 190 -8.00 -21.70 5.83
C LYS A 190 -8.70 -20.51 5.16
N CYS A 191 -9.78 -20.75 4.40
CA CYS A 191 -10.50 -19.68 3.72
C CYS A 191 -11.21 -18.75 4.71
N PHE A 192 -11.70 -19.29 5.81
CA PHE A 192 -12.26 -18.50 6.89
C PHE A 192 -11.20 -17.60 7.57
N THR A 193 -10.00 -18.13 7.85
CA THR A 193 -8.89 -17.33 8.39
C THR A 193 -8.49 -16.23 7.41
N ALA A 194 -8.46 -16.54 6.11
CA ALA A 194 -8.17 -15.56 5.07
C ALA A 194 -9.21 -14.44 5.02
N LEU A 195 -10.51 -14.77 5.17
CA LEU A 195 -11.59 -13.80 5.29
C LEU A 195 -11.37 -12.85 6.46
N ILE A 196 -11.04 -13.38 7.65
CA ILE A 196 -10.76 -12.56 8.84
C ILE A 196 -9.58 -11.61 8.58
N ILE A 197 -8.47 -12.15 8.07
CA ILE A 197 -7.28 -11.34 7.77
C ILE A 197 -7.61 -10.23 6.77
N ASN A 198 -8.34 -10.55 5.69
CA ASN A 198 -8.75 -9.58 4.68
C ASN A 198 -9.66 -8.50 5.25
N PHE A 199 -10.63 -8.87 6.10
CA PHE A 199 -11.49 -7.93 6.79
C PHE A 199 -10.67 -6.97 7.67
N LEU A 200 -9.74 -7.47 8.46
CA LEU A 200 -8.89 -6.66 9.32
C LEU A 200 -7.95 -5.73 8.52
N VAL A 201 -7.33 -6.25 7.47
CA VAL A 201 -6.50 -5.46 6.53
C VAL A 201 -7.33 -4.35 5.90
N PHE A 202 -8.56 -4.65 5.46
CA PHE A 202 -9.44 -3.66 4.86
C PHE A 202 -9.91 -2.61 5.87
N LYS A 203 -10.24 -3.01 7.11
CA LYS A 203 -10.56 -2.08 8.20
C LYS A 203 -9.41 -1.12 8.48
N CYS A 204 -8.18 -1.63 8.58
CA CYS A 204 -6.98 -0.82 8.74
C CYS A 204 -6.78 0.15 7.56
N PHE A 205 -7.00 -0.34 6.34
CA PHE A 205 -6.93 0.47 5.14
C PHE A 205 -7.95 1.61 5.13
N LEU A 206 -9.20 1.36 5.55
CA LEU A 206 -10.22 2.40 5.64
C LEU A 206 -9.82 3.49 6.65
N ASN A 207 -9.31 3.10 7.81
CA ASN A 207 -8.80 4.05 8.80
C ASN A 207 -7.66 4.90 8.22
N GLU A 208 -6.68 4.26 7.58
CA GLU A 208 -5.57 4.99 6.98
C GLU A 208 -6.00 5.89 5.82
N LYS A 209 -6.96 5.44 5.01
CA LYS A 209 -7.56 6.24 3.95
C LYS A 209 -8.10 7.56 4.48
N THR A 210 -8.81 7.54 5.62
CA THR A 210 -9.30 8.79 6.23
C THR A 210 -8.17 9.69 6.70
N ASN A 211 -7.09 9.13 7.23
CA ASN A 211 -5.91 9.89 7.65
C ASN A 211 -5.19 10.53 6.47
N ILE A 212 -5.00 9.79 5.37
CA ILE A 212 -4.39 10.30 4.14
C ILE A 212 -5.22 11.46 3.57
N GLN A 213 -6.54 11.31 3.50
CA GLN A 213 -7.43 12.35 3.00
C GLN A 213 -7.35 13.63 3.86
N LYS A 214 -7.28 13.49 5.19
CA LYS A 214 -7.09 14.64 6.10
C LYS A 214 -5.76 15.33 5.87
N ARG A 215 -4.65 14.59 5.77
CA ARG A 215 -3.31 15.15 5.56
C ARG A 215 -3.21 15.91 4.24
N LEU A 216 -3.76 15.36 3.16
CA LEU A 216 -3.72 16.01 1.85
C LEU A 216 -4.60 17.25 1.76
N LYS A 217 -5.73 17.29 2.48
CA LYS A 217 -6.57 18.49 2.56
C LYS A 217 -5.85 19.66 3.25
N ASN A 218 -4.87 19.38 4.12
CA ASN A 218 -4.09 20.40 4.81
C ASN A 218 -2.86 20.87 4.01
N LEU A 219 -2.55 20.19 2.90
CA LEU A 219 -1.40 20.49 2.02
C LEU A 219 -1.82 21.21 0.72
N ALA A 220 -3.13 21.29 0.44
CA ALA A 220 -3.73 22.02 -0.67
C ALA A 220 -4.39 23.31 -0.16
#